data_AF-A0A0F9HJ95-F1
#
_entry.id   AF-A0A0F9HJ95-F1
#
_cell.length_a   1.000
_cell.length_b   1.000
_cell.length_c   1.000
_cell.angle_alpha   90.00
_cell.angle_beta   90.00
_cell.angle_gamma   90.00
#
_symmetry.space_group_name_H-M   'P 1'
#
loop_
_entity.id
_entity.type
_entity.pdbx_description
1 polymer ?
#
loop_
_entity_poly.entity_id
_entity_poly.type
_entity_poly.pdbx_seq_one_letter_code
_entity_poly.pdbx_strand_id
1 'polypeptide(L)'
;TTPEARQVIAKLPNFRAFGRRFSGRHAFQLQRLLTENHPAIRKAIESGGKADIRTLNVLWREGKLFPDLGPQGSNLFVDDPFAVAAIRRIRGEKAIADVQIITKAAANPKMAIPRGSAPSHFRELRLPDDPRLEGLKNFTDRVRFDPLVADHLEQVFEKTLLPEGLDVFLKTFDTVQGIWKGLTLAPFPAYHTRNAVGNMWNNYLSGMGAGSARFYKDALAFQRGKLPSVTLGGKTYSVDDLRRLMDDFGITGRNLRDVENLNRSTIKSLQQVSFAAEDIPGLGKIVQVGFKVGTKIEDNARIAHFFHKLDKGMEPIDAALSVKKYLFDYATGLTDFEQTVMRRIMPFYTWTRFNIPLQAQAVVQNPIPFVRLSEVVNTVRQKGIPFGAGEGFEERTARLRGEDRQLLPEFVREAVGIPVRIAASGDPEYFLLAGWLPAADLEVLGRSGGIVDKLAQLLSPFLKEPVEQAFNYDTFLKRKLEEFPGQKTKFLRLPIRRRMVKSLRNIRLLADADRIIRAVEREPEGFTPEQISKVGLITRFVFGFKPFEVSPERGARRLLFQRRERLRQLRSAARRGDEANVTTLREIIERNR
;
A
#
# COMPACT_ATOMS: atom_id res chain seq x y z
N THR A 1 -2.24 -22.28 4.08
CA THR A 1 -1.64 -23.56 3.64
C THR A 1 -1.36 -23.56 2.16
N THR A 2 -0.15 -23.99 1.81
CA THR A 2 0.31 -24.21 0.43
C THR A 2 -0.47 -25.36 -0.24
N PRO A 3 -0.51 -25.44 -1.58
CA PRO A 3 -1.19 -26.53 -2.30
C PRO A 3 -0.64 -27.92 -1.97
N GLU A 4 0.69 -28.03 -1.82
CA GLU A 4 1.39 -29.26 -1.42
C GLU A 4 0.89 -29.69 -0.03
N ALA A 5 0.77 -28.73 0.89
CA ALA A 5 0.20 -28.97 2.20
C ALA A 5 -1.24 -29.44 2.13
N ARG A 6 -2.07 -28.84 1.27
CA ARG A 6 -3.46 -29.27 1.10
C ARG A 6 -3.55 -30.69 0.56
N GLN A 7 -2.63 -31.10 -0.32
CA GLN A 7 -2.59 -32.48 -0.81
C GLN A 7 -2.19 -33.46 0.30
N VAL A 8 -1.21 -33.12 1.12
CA VAL A 8 -0.81 -33.92 2.29
C VAL A 8 -1.95 -34.01 3.29
N ILE A 9 -2.58 -32.88 3.62
CA ILE A 9 -3.71 -32.83 4.56
C ILE A 9 -4.92 -33.60 4.01
N ALA A 10 -5.20 -33.54 2.70
CA ALA A 10 -6.28 -34.27 2.06
C ALA A 10 -6.10 -35.80 2.10
N LYS A 11 -4.87 -36.30 2.29
CA LYS A 11 -4.61 -37.74 2.45
C LYS A 11 -5.04 -38.29 3.81
N LEU A 12 -5.23 -37.42 4.81
CA LEU A 12 -5.71 -37.81 6.14
C LEU A 12 -7.12 -38.42 6.04
N PRO A 13 -7.42 -39.50 6.80
CA PRO A 13 -8.66 -40.25 6.67
C PRO A 13 -9.93 -39.38 6.71
N ASN A 14 -9.93 -38.37 7.59
CA ASN A 14 -11.07 -37.46 7.79
C ASN A 14 -11.25 -36.40 6.69
N PHE A 15 -10.28 -36.25 5.80
CA PHE A 15 -10.31 -35.26 4.71
C PHE A 15 -10.33 -35.89 3.30
N ARG A 16 -10.17 -37.22 3.18
CA ARG A 16 -10.14 -37.95 1.90
C ARG A 16 -11.37 -37.74 1.02
N ALA A 17 -12.56 -37.60 1.61
CA ALA A 17 -13.82 -37.45 0.87
C ALA A 17 -14.05 -36.04 0.29
N PHE A 18 -13.29 -35.03 0.71
CA PHE A 18 -13.60 -33.61 0.44
C PHE A 18 -12.75 -32.96 -0.66
N GLY A 19 -11.76 -33.67 -1.22
CA GLY A 19 -10.89 -33.16 -2.29
C GLY A 19 -10.15 -31.84 -1.92
N ARG A 20 -9.89 -30.96 -2.91
CA ARG A 20 -9.14 -29.68 -2.75
C ARG A 20 -9.87 -28.60 -1.91
N ARG A 21 -11.07 -28.86 -1.38
CA ARG A 21 -11.94 -27.84 -0.75
C ARG A 21 -11.74 -27.78 0.77
N PHE A 22 -10.80 -26.95 1.21
CA PHE A 22 -10.56 -26.65 2.62
C PHE A 22 -11.40 -25.45 3.08
N SER A 23 -12.26 -25.65 4.09
CA SER A 23 -13.16 -24.62 4.67
C SER A 23 -12.85 -24.37 6.15
N GLY A 24 -13.52 -23.38 6.78
CA GLY A 24 -13.32 -23.06 8.19
C GLY A 24 -13.63 -24.21 9.17
N ARG A 25 -14.56 -25.11 8.84
CA ARG A 25 -14.82 -26.33 9.65
C ARG A 25 -13.66 -27.32 9.57
N HIS A 26 -13.00 -27.40 8.41
CA HIS A 26 -11.84 -28.26 8.20
C HIS A 26 -10.61 -27.77 8.98
N ALA A 27 -10.45 -26.45 9.15
CA ALA A 27 -9.40 -25.90 10.02
C ALA A 27 -9.57 -26.35 11.47
N PHE A 28 -10.81 -26.35 12.00
CA PHE A 28 -11.10 -26.87 13.35
C PHE A 28 -10.91 -28.40 13.44
N GLN A 29 -11.31 -29.16 12.43
CA GLN A 29 -11.07 -30.60 12.38
C GLN A 29 -9.58 -30.93 12.28
N LEU A 30 -8.81 -30.13 11.54
CA LEU A 30 -7.36 -30.29 11.38
C LEU A 30 -6.65 -29.99 12.70
N GLN A 31 -7.03 -28.90 13.37
CA GLN A 31 -6.56 -28.60 14.73
C GLN A 31 -6.86 -29.75 15.68
N ARG A 32 -8.07 -30.33 15.62
CA ARG A 32 -8.45 -31.49 16.43
C ARG A 32 -7.70 -32.78 16.10
N LEU A 33 -7.18 -32.94 14.89
CA LEU A 33 -6.36 -34.08 14.51
C LEU A 33 -4.90 -33.91 14.94
N LEU A 34 -4.42 -32.67 14.92
CA LEU A 34 -3.14 -32.25 15.46
C LEU A 34 -3.20 -32.19 17.00
N THR A 35 -3.39 -33.35 17.61
CA THR A 35 -3.50 -33.55 19.07
C THR A 35 -2.13 -33.66 19.74
N GLU A 36 -2.13 -33.73 21.06
CA GLU A 36 -0.97 -34.06 21.91
C GLU A 36 -0.31 -35.40 21.55
N ASN A 37 -0.99 -36.26 20.79
CA ASN A 37 -0.44 -37.53 20.31
C ASN A 37 0.41 -37.40 19.05
N HIS A 38 0.40 -36.26 18.37
CA HIS A 38 1.30 -36.03 17.25
C HIS A 38 2.76 -35.94 17.77
N PRO A 39 3.73 -36.69 17.22
CA PRO A 39 5.08 -36.79 17.79
C PRO A 39 5.76 -35.44 18.03
N ALA A 40 5.63 -34.51 17.08
CA ALA A 40 6.19 -33.16 17.20
C ALA A 40 5.49 -32.29 18.26
N ILE A 41 4.19 -32.51 18.48
CA ILE A 41 3.41 -31.77 19.48
C ILE A 41 3.70 -32.34 20.86
N ARG A 42 3.76 -33.68 20.99
CA ARG A 42 4.16 -34.35 22.24
C ARG A 42 5.53 -33.89 22.71
N LYS A 43 6.51 -33.87 21.81
CA LYS A 43 7.87 -33.37 22.12
C LYS A 43 7.86 -31.90 22.56
N ALA A 44 7.02 -31.06 21.94
CA ALA A 44 6.88 -29.67 22.34
C ALA A 44 6.25 -29.53 23.74
N ILE A 45 5.26 -30.36 24.08
CA ILE A 45 4.63 -30.40 25.41
C ILE A 45 5.62 -30.88 26.47
N GLU A 46 6.37 -31.95 26.18
CA GLU A 46 7.41 -32.50 27.07
C GLU A 46 8.51 -31.46 27.38
N SER A 47 8.78 -30.54 26.45
CA SER A 47 9.69 -29.41 26.65
C SER A 47 9.05 -28.18 27.36
N GLY A 48 7.85 -28.33 27.93
CA GLY A 48 7.14 -27.26 28.65
C GLY A 48 6.19 -26.41 27.80
N GLY A 49 5.92 -26.80 26.55
CA GLY A 49 4.96 -26.14 25.66
C GLY A 49 3.50 -26.57 25.88
N LYS A 50 2.58 -26.05 25.05
CA LYS A 50 1.15 -26.40 25.06
C LYS A 50 0.67 -26.79 23.65
N ALA A 51 -0.33 -27.66 23.52
CA ALA A 51 -0.97 -27.96 22.23
C ALA A 51 -1.95 -26.84 21.80
N ASP A 52 -1.44 -25.62 21.66
CA ASP A 52 -2.21 -24.45 21.24
C ASP A 52 -1.91 -24.03 19.80
N ILE A 53 -2.72 -23.11 19.25
CA ILE A 53 -2.61 -22.64 17.87
C ILE A 53 -1.22 -22.03 17.59
N ARG A 54 -0.62 -21.35 18.57
CA ARG A 54 0.71 -20.75 18.44
C ARG A 54 1.79 -21.83 18.29
N THR A 55 1.76 -22.85 19.13
CA THR A 55 2.70 -23.97 19.08
C THR A 55 2.53 -24.75 17.78
N LEU A 56 1.29 -24.98 17.35
CA LEU A 56 1.00 -25.58 16.04
C LEU A 56 1.58 -24.75 14.88
N ASN A 57 1.44 -23.42 14.91
CA ASN A 57 2.01 -22.53 13.90
C ASN A 57 3.55 -22.53 13.89
N VAL A 58 4.20 -22.63 15.07
CA VAL A 58 5.66 -22.78 15.17
C VAL A 58 6.09 -24.10 14.55
N LEU A 59 5.52 -25.22 15.00
CA LEU A 59 5.84 -26.55 14.48
C LEU A 59 5.55 -26.68 12.98
N TRP A 60 4.52 -25.99 12.49
CA TRP A 60 4.22 -25.86 11.07
C TRP A 60 5.34 -25.13 10.31
N ARG A 61 5.77 -23.96 10.79
CA ARG A 61 6.83 -23.18 10.15
C ARG A 61 8.18 -23.89 10.16
N GLU A 62 8.43 -24.69 11.18
CA GLU A 62 9.61 -25.55 11.27
C GLU A 62 9.50 -26.83 10.43
N GLY A 63 8.37 -27.10 9.79
CA GLY A 63 8.12 -28.32 9.02
C GLY A 63 7.90 -29.57 9.87
N LYS A 64 7.83 -29.44 11.20
CA LYS A 64 7.73 -30.57 12.13
C LYS A 64 6.34 -31.21 12.19
N LEU A 65 5.28 -30.47 11.86
CA LEU A 65 3.92 -31.03 11.78
C LEU A 65 3.74 -31.97 10.59
N PHE A 66 4.40 -31.68 9.48
CA PHE A 66 4.32 -32.47 8.24
C PHE A 66 5.71 -32.48 7.60
N PRO A 67 6.61 -33.39 8.03
CA PRO A 67 8.02 -33.41 7.63
C PRO A 67 8.24 -33.41 6.11
N ASP A 68 7.36 -34.09 5.38
CA ASP A 68 7.39 -34.19 3.91
C ASP A 68 7.27 -32.84 3.19
N LEU A 69 6.77 -31.81 3.87
CA LEU A 69 6.59 -30.47 3.30
C LEU A 69 7.77 -29.54 3.59
N GLY A 70 8.66 -29.92 4.52
CA GLY A 70 9.72 -29.04 5.01
C GLY A 70 9.19 -27.76 5.68
N PRO A 71 10.11 -26.84 6.06
CA PRO A 71 9.76 -25.57 6.70
C PRO A 71 8.79 -24.71 5.88
N GLN A 72 7.88 -24.04 6.55
CA GLN A 72 6.80 -23.27 5.93
C GLN A 72 6.93 -21.78 6.24
N GLY A 73 6.75 -20.93 5.22
CA GLY A 73 6.93 -19.47 5.36
C GLY A 73 5.74 -18.71 5.95
N SER A 74 4.63 -19.38 6.27
CA SER A 74 3.39 -18.76 6.76
C SER A 74 2.76 -19.59 7.87
N ASN A 75 1.89 -18.98 8.68
CA ASN A 75 1.16 -19.69 9.72
C ASN A 75 0.12 -20.68 9.13
N LEU A 76 -0.08 -21.81 9.81
CA LEU A 76 -1.10 -22.82 9.47
C LEU A 76 -2.51 -22.32 9.80
N PHE A 77 -2.62 -21.65 10.94
CA PHE A 77 -3.82 -21.09 11.52
C PHE A 77 -3.61 -19.61 11.81
N VAL A 78 -4.67 -18.80 11.73
CA VAL A 78 -4.60 -17.39 12.16
C VAL A 78 -4.58 -17.37 13.69
N ASP A 79 -3.51 -16.84 14.29
CA ASP A 79 -3.36 -16.77 15.76
C ASP A 79 -3.61 -15.38 16.36
N ASP A 80 -3.84 -14.39 15.51
CA ASP A 80 -4.15 -13.02 15.90
C ASP A 80 -5.66 -12.86 16.25
N PRO A 81 -6.01 -12.57 17.52
CA PRO A 81 -7.39 -12.39 17.95
C PRO A 81 -8.11 -11.25 17.22
N PHE A 82 -7.41 -10.18 16.85
CA PHE A 82 -7.97 -9.05 16.10
C PHE A 82 -8.25 -9.45 14.66
N ALA A 83 -7.36 -10.22 14.02
CA ALA A 83 -7.62 -10.77 12.69
C ALA A 83 -8.86 -11.68 12.70
N VAL A 84 -8.95 -12.56 13.69
CA VAL A 84 -10.11 -13.45 13.84
C VAL A 84 -11.40 -12.65 14.06
N ALA A 85 -11.38 -11.64 14.93
CA ALA A 85 -12.53 -10.78 15.19
C ALA A 85 -12.92 -9.94 13.96
N ALA A 86 -11.96 -9.36 13.26
CA ALA A 86 -12.19 -8.57 12.05
C ALA A 86 -12.76 -9.43 10.92
N ILE A 87 -12.20 -10.61 10.68
CA ILE A 87 -12.71 -11.56 9.68
C ILE A 87 -14.14 -12.00 10.04
N ARG A 88 -14.40 -12.30 11.33
CA ARG A 88 -15.75 -12.65 11.80
C ARG A 88 -16.73 -11.50 11.60
N ARG A 89 -16.33 -10.26 11.92
CA ARG A 89 -17.17 -9.07 11.74
C ARG A 89 -17.47 -8.81 10.28
N ILE A 90 -16.46 -8.85 9.40
CA ILE A 90 -16.67 -8.70 7.95
C ILE A 90 -17.62 -9.77 7.41
N ARG A 91 -17.46 -11.03 7.84
CA ARG A 91 -18.39 -12.12 7.48
C ARG A 91 -19.80 -11.87 8.00
N GLY A 92 -19.95 -11.35 9.23
CA GLY A 92 -21.23 -11.01 9.83
C GLY A 92 -21.94 -9.87 9.10
N GLU A 93 -21.28 -8.73 8.91
CA GLU A 93 -21.81 -7.57 8.18
C GLU A 93 -22.22 -7.94 6.75
N LYS A 94 -21.41 -8.77 6.09
CA LYS A 94 -21.73 -9.27 4.75
C LYS A 94 -22.96 -10.17 4.77
N ALA A 95 -23.05 -11.13 5.70
CA ALA A 95 -24.20 -12.00 5.81
C ALA A 95 -25.50 -11.19 6.07
N ILE A 96 -25.41 -10.13 6.88
CA ILE A 96 -26.51 -9.20 7.10
C ILE A 96 -26.89 -8.48 5.80
N ALA A 97 -25.91 -7.95 5.05
CA ALA A 97 -26.17 -7.25 3.79
C ALA A 97 -26.83 -8.17 2.74
N ASP A 98 -26.37 -9.41 2.60
CA ASP A 98 -26.92 -10.37 1.66
C ASP A 98 -28.37 -10.77 2.04
N VAL A 99 -28.63 -11.00 3.33
CA VAL A 99 -29.99 -11.22 3.86
C VAL A 99 -30.89 -10.00 3.58
N GLN A 100 -30.36 -8.78 3.75
CA GLN A 100 -31.09 -7.55 3.48
C GLN A 100 -31.45 -7.39 2.00
N ILE A 101 -30.56 -7.78 1.08
CA ILE A 101 -30.84 -7.75 -0.37
C ILE A 101 -32.02 -8.67 -0.68
N ILE A 102 -32.01 -9.90 -0.15
CA ILE A 102 -33.07 -10.89 -0.39
C ILE A 102 -34.38 -10.47 0.24
N THR A 103 -34.36 -10.00 1.49
CA THR A 103 -35.58 -9.52 2.15
C THR A 103 -36.18 -8.31 1.44
N LYS A 104 -35.35 -7.38 0.92
CA LYS A 104 -35.82 -6.26 0.11
C LYS A 104 -36.36 -6.70 -1.26
N ALA A 105 -35.72 -7.66 -1.92
CA ALA A 105 -36.21 -8.21 -3.18
C ALA A 105 -37.54 -8.94 -2.98
N ALA A 106 -37.66 -9.74 -1.92
CA ALA A 106 -38.88 -10.45 -1.53
C ALA A 106 -40.03 -9.50 -1.14
N ALA A 107 -39.71 -8.35 -0.54
CA ALA A 107 -40.68 -7.33 -0.17
C ALA A 107 -41.08 -6.42 -1.35
N ASN A 108 -40.39 -6.52 -2.50
CA ASN A 108 -40.67 -5.71 -3.68
C ASN A 108 -41.65 -6.44 -4.61
N PRO A 109 -42.89 -5.94 -4.79
CA PRO A 109 -43.90 -6.60 -5.63
C PRO A 109 -43.51 -6.76 -7.10
N LYS A 110 -42.52 -6.00 -7.58
CA LYS A 110 -41.98 -6.12 -8.95
C LYS A 110 -40.96 -7.24 -9.11
N MET A 111 -40.45 -7.78 -8.01
CA MET A 111 -39.35 -8.75 -7.98
C MET A 111 -39.80 -10.09 -7.38
N ALA A 112 -40.75 -10.05 -6.45
CA ALA A 112 -41.33 -11.23 -5.83
C ALA A 112 -42.83 -11.04 -5.57
N ILE A 113 -43.58 -12.14 -5.70
CA ILE A 113 -45.04 -12.18 -5.54
C ILE A 113 -45.37 -13.27 -4.51
N PRO A 114 -46.40 -13.09 -3.65
CA PRO A 114 -46.84 -14.13 -2.72
C PRO A 114 -47.13 -15.45 -3.44
N ARG A 115 -46.71 -16.57 -2.84
CA ARG A 115 -46.76 -17.90 -3.45
C ARG A 115 -48.14 -18.28 -4.02
N GLY A 116 -49.23 -17.89 -3.34
CA GLY A 116 -50.60 -18.18 -3.78
C GLY A 116 -51.10 -17.34 -4.95
N SER A 117 -50.40 -16.25 -5.30
CA SER A 117 -50.79 -15.28 -6.34
C SER A 117 -49.76 -15.15 -7.44
N ALA A 118 -48.68 -15.93 -7.37
CA ALA A 118 -47.56 -15.83 -8.30
C ALA A 118 -47.89 -16.46 -9.66
N PRO A 119 -47.50 -15.83 -10.77
CA PRO A 119 -47.57 -16.45 -12.09
C PRO A 119 -46.81 -17.77 -12.14
N SER A 120 -47.24 -18.70 -13.00
CA SER A 120 -46.65 -20.05 -13.11
C SER A 120 -45.15 -20.05 -13.46
N HIS A 121 -44.64 -19.00 -14.11
CA HIS A 121 -43.23 -18.86 -14.45
C HIS A 121 -42.36 -18.34 -13.30
N PHE A 122 -42.96 -17.84 -12.22
CA PHE A 122 -42.21 -17.42 -11.03
C PHE A 122 -41.80 -18.65 -10.22
N ARG A 123 -40.59 -18.65 -9.68
CA ARG A 123 -39.99 -19.80 -8.99
C ARG A 123 -39.50 -19.46 -7.60
N GLU A 124 -39.28 -20.49 -6.79
CA GLU A 124 -38.63 -20.31 -5.49
C GLU A 124 -37.13 -20.04 -5.63
N LEU A 125 -36.58 -19.38 -4.61
CA LEU A 125 -35.15 -19.13 -4.50
C LEU A 125 -34.46 -20.39 -3.96
N ARG A 126 -33.46 -20.90 -4.69
CA ARG A 126 -32.67 -22.07 -4.31
C ARG A 126 -31.57 -21.66 -3.33
N LEU A 127 -31.88 -21.77 -2.05
CA LEU A 127 -30.90 -21.57 -0.98
C LEU A 127 -30.18 -22.89 -0.65
N PRO A 128 -28.87 -22.86 -0.33
CA PRO A 128 -28.15 -24.02 0.15
C PRO A 128 -28.78 -24.61 1.42
N ASP A 129 -28.70 -25.94 1.56
CA ASP A 129 -29.11 -26.63 2.79
C ASP A 129 -28.09 -26.37 3.91
N ASP A 130 -28.29 -25.24 4.60
CA ASP A 130 -27.53 -24.85 5.78
C ASP A 130 -28.50 -24.45 6.92
N PRO A 131 -28.38 -25.05 8.11
CA PRO A 131 -29.23 -24.72 9.26
C PRO A 131 -29.25 -23.22 9.62
N ARG A 132 -28.17 -22.48 9.31
CA ARG A 132 -28.09 -21.04 9.58
C ARG A 132 -29.00 -20.20 8.68
N LEU A 133 -29.49 -20.78 7.58
CA LEU A 133 -30.33 -20.12 6.59
C LEU A 133 -31.81 -20.46 6.75
N GLU A 134 -32.17 -21.30 7.72
CA GLU A 134 -33.54 -21.79 7.91
C GLU A 134 -34.54 -20.64 8.08
N GLY A 135 -34.20 -19.59 8.84
CA GLY A 135 -35.02 -18.40 8.96
C GLY A 135 -35.21 -17.64 7.65
N LEU A 136 -34.17 -17.58 6.80
CA LEU A 136 -34.24 -16.96 5.47
C LEU A 136 -35.07 -17.82 4.51
N LYS A 137 -34.89 -19.13 4.54
CA LYS A 137 -35.64 -20.13 3.74
C LYS A 137 -37.14 -20.01 4.05
N ASN A 138 -37.50 -20.04 5.33
CA ASN A 138 -38.87 -19.85 5.81
C ASN A 138 -39.50 -18.52 5.35
N PHE A 139 -38.69 -17.47 5.19
CA PHE A 139 -39.15 -16.18 4.70
C PHE A 139 -39.32 -16.18 3.17
N THR A 140 -38.35 -16.69 2.42
CA THR A 140 -38.39 -16.74 0.95
C THR A 140 -39.41 -17.74 0.41
N ASP A 141 -39.75 -18.78 1.16
CA ASP A 141 -40.74 -19.80 0.76
C ASP A 141 -42.17 -19.25 0.65
N ARG A 142 -42.43 -18.10 1.29
CA ARG A 142 -43.72 -17.40 1.25
C ARG A 142 -43.94 -16.65 -0.05
N VAL A 143 -42.87 -16.43 -0.82
CA VAL A 143 -42.91 -15.70 -2.10
C VAL A 143 -42.33 -16.55 -3.23
N ARG A 144 -42.57 -16.10 -4.45
CA ARG A 144 -41.93 -16.61 -5.66
C ARG A 144 -41.31 -15.42 -6.38
N PHE A 145 -40.19 -15.64 -7.04
CA PHE A 145 -39.39 -14.63 -7.71
C PHE A 145 -39.48 -14.80 -9.22
N ASP A 146 -39.34 -13.70 -9.94
CA ASP A 146 -39.08 -13.74 -11.38
C ASP A 146 -37.81 -14.58 -11.64
N PRO A 147 -37.76 -15.46 -12.65
CA PRO A 147 -36.59 -16.30 -12.92
C PRO A 147 -35.27 -15.55 -13.02
N LEU A 148 -35.24 -14.37 -13.66
CA LEU A 148 -34.02 -13.56 -13.80
C LEU A 148 -33.58 -12.99 -12.45
N VAL A 149 -34.54 -12.60 -11.61
CA VAL A 149 -34.28 -12.12 -10.25
C VAL A 149 -33.77 -13.27 -9.38
N ALA A 150 -34.42 -14.43 -9.44
CA ALA A 150 -34.02 -15.63 -8.71
C ALA A 150 -32.60 -16.07 -9.10
N ASP A 151 -32.30 -16.15 -10.40
CA ASP A 151 -30.99 -16.52 -10.91
C ASP A 151 -29.91 -15.53 -10.45
N HIS A 152 -30.21 -14.22 -10.48
CA HIS A 152 -29.26 -13.21 -10.02
C HIS A 152 -29.02 -13.31 -8.51
N LEU A 153 -30.08 -13.43 -7.71
CA LEU A 153 -29.99 -13.57 -6.26
C LEU A 153 -29.25 -14.85 -5.87
N GLU A 154 -29.51 -15.98 -6.54
CA GLU A 154 -28.81 -17.26 -6.33
C GLU A 154 -27.33 -17.18 -6.73
N GLN A 155 -27.00 -16.55 -7.87
CA GLN A 155 -25.61 -16.34 -8.26
C GLN A 155 -24.87 -15.43 -7.30
N VAL A 156 -25.51 -14.36 -6.80
CA VAL A 156 -24.95 -13.52 -5.74
C VAL A 156 -24.72 -14.43 -4.54
N PHE A 157 -25.74 -15.13 -4.06
CA PHE A 157 -25.69 -16.02 -2.90
C PHE A 157 -24.56 -17.06 -2.95
N GLU A 158 -24.47 -17.82 -4.04
CA GLU A 158 -23.48 -18.88 -4.24
C GLU A 158 -22.04 -18.31 -4.26
N LYS A 159 -21.88 -17.12 -4.85
CA LYS A 159 -20.59 -16.43 -4.94
C LYS A 159 -20.26 -15.58 -3.71
N THR A 160 -21.21 -15.28 -2.82
CA THR A 160 -21.00 -14.35 -1.70
C THR A 160 -21.13 -14.96 -0.30
N LEU A 161 -22.06 -15.89 -0.05
CA LEU A 161 -22.34 -16.36 1.33
C LEU A 161 -21.52 -17.56 1.79
N LEU A 162 -20.98 -18.34 0.85
CA LEU A 162 -20.09 -19.45 1.18
C LEU A 162 -18.66 -18.93 1.49
N PRO A 163 -17.93 -19.52 2.46
CA PRO A 163 -16.53 -19.16 2.77
C PRO A 163 -15.63 -19.14 1.53
N GLU A 164 -15.92 -20.00 0.55
CA GLU A 164 -15.28 -20.08 -0.75
C GLU A 164 -15.46 -18.79 -1.58
N GLY A 165 -16.66 -18.18 -1.54
CA GLY A 165 -16.97 -16.96 -2.28
C GLY A 165 -16.26 -15.71 -1.77
N LEU A 166 -16.13 -15.57 -0.44
CA LEU A 166 -15.31 -14.50 0.15
C LEU A 166 -13.82 -14.68 -0.16
N ASP A 167 -13.30 -15.91 -0.14
CA ASP A 167 -11.91 -16.19 -0.50
C ASP A 167 -11.65 -15.85 -1.98
N VAL A 168 -12.56 -16.21 -2.89
CA VAL A 168 -12.50 -15.83 -4.31
C VAL A 168 -12.55 -14.31 -4.49
N PHE A 169 -13.45 -13.61 -3.79
CA PHE A 169 -13.51 -12.15 -3.82
C PHE A 169 -12.20 -11.51 -3.33
N LEU A 170 -11.70 -11.93 -2.17
CA LEU A 170 -10.46 -11.40 -1.59
C LEU A 170 -9.25 -11.67 -2.50
N LYS A 171 -9.18 -12.86 -3.10
CA LYS A 171 -8.14 -13.19 -4.09
C LYS A 171 -8.25 -12.34 -5.35
N THR A 172 -9.47 -12.08 -5.82
CA THR A 172 -9.71 -11.22 -6.99
C THR A 172 -9.30 -9.79 -6.69
N PHE A 173 -9.68 -9.27 -5.52
CA PHE A 173 -9.25 -7.97 -5.02
C PHE A 173 -7.72 -7.88 -4.90
N ASP A 174 -7.08 -8.89 -4.29
CA ASP A 174 -5.62 -8.97 -4.16
C ASP A 174 -4.94 -9.02 -5.54
N THR A 175 -5.54 -9.69 -6.52
CA THR A 175 -5.07 -9.75 -7.91
C THR A 175 -5.17 -8.39 -8.60
N VAL A 176 -6.33 -7.75 -8.58
CA VAL A 176 -6.54 -6.41 -9.16
C VAL A 176 -5.62 -5.38 -8.51
N GLN A 177 -5.49 -5.43 -7.19
CA GLN A 177 -4.60 -4.56 -6.44
C GLN A 177 -3.11 -4.83 -6.75
N GLY A 178 -2.72 -6.09 -6.93
CA GLY A 178 -1.40 -6.49 -7.38
C GLY A 178 -1.07 -5.97 -8.79
N ILE A 179 -2.02 -6.07 -9.71
CA ILE A 179 -1.88 -5.50 -11.07
C ILE A 179 -1.73 -3.98 -11.00
N TRP A 180 -2.60 -3.32 -10.24
CA TRP A 180 -2.56 -1.87 -10.07
C TRP A 180 -1.24 -1.40 -9.48
N LYS A 181 -0.72 -2.06 -8.45
CA LYS A 181 0.63 -1.80 -7.91
C LYS A 181 1.69 -2.01 -8.98
N GLY A 182 1.65 -3.13 -9.70
CA GLY A 182 2.59 -3.41 -10.79
C GLY A 182 2.66 -2.32 -11.84
N LEU A 183 1.50 -1.88 -12.33
CA LEU A 183 1.39 -0.80 -13.30
C LEU A 183 1.75 0.58 -12.74
N THR A 184 1.61 0.79 -11.43
CA THR A 184 1.88 2.09 -10.78
C THR A 184 3.33 2.27 -10.35
N LEU A 185 4.08 1.17 -10.19
CA LEU A 185 5.45 1.19 -9.68
C LEU A 185 6.46 0.85 -10.78
N ALA A 186 6.31 -0.31 -11.42
CA ALA A 186 7.36 -0.87 -12.26
C ALA A 186 7.72 0.00 -13.47
N PRO A 187 6.76 0.57 -14.23
CA PRO A 187 7.07 1.36 -15.43
C PRO A 187 7.73 2.70 -15.16
N PHE A 188 7.88 3.12 -13.89
CA PHE A 188 8.29 4.48 -13.54
C PHE A 188 9.71 4.51 -12.97
N PRO A 189 10.74 4.90 -13.73
CA PRO A 189 12.12 4.98 -13.25
C PRO A 189 12.28 5.87 -12.02
N ALA A 190 11.52 6.97 -11.96
CA ALA A 190 11.42 7.86 -10.81
C ALA A 190 11.10 7.14 -9.49
N TYR A 191 10.31 6.06 -9.52
CA TYR A 191 10.01 5.27 -8.32
C TYR A 191 11.25 4.51 -7.84
N HIS A 192 11.95 3.82 -8.73
CA HIS A 192 13.16 3.06 -8.39
C HIS A 192 14.29 3.95 -7.92
N THR A 193 14.44 5.14 -8.51
CA THR A 193 15.42 6.16 -8.07
C THR A 193 15.13 6.63 -6.64
N ARG A 194 13.87 6.89 -6.30
CA ARG A 194 13.48 7.26 -4.93
C ARG A 194 13.73 6.14 -3.93
N ASN A 195 13.44 4.90 -4.29
CA ASN A 195 13.79 3.74 -3.46
C ASN A 195 15.30 3.63 -3.25
N ALA A 196 16.11 3.87 -4.29
CA ALA A 196 17.57 3.90 -4.16
C ALA A 196 18.02 4.95 -3.12
N VAL A 197 17.52 6.18 -3.24
CA VAL A 197 17.83 7.28 -2.31
C VAL A 197 17.37 6.94 -0.89
N GLY A 198 16.16 6.39 -0.74
CA GLY A 198 15.64 5.98 0.56
C GLY A 198 16.45 4.84 1.21
N ASN A 199 16.88 3.86 0.42
CA ASN A 199 17.75 2.78 0.89
C ASN A 199 19.12 3.32 1.33
N MET A 200 19.69 4.25 0.56
CA MET A 200 20.96 4.91 0.93
C MET A 200 20.82 5.69 2.24
N TRP A 201 19.69 6.39 2.44
CA TRP A 201 19.39 7.07 3.70
C TRP A 201 19.31 6.08 4.87
N ASN A 202 18.56 5.00 4.73
CA ASN A 202 18.45 3.99 5.79
C ASN A 202 19.79 3.30 6.09
N ASN A 203 20.59 3.02 5.06
CA ASN A 203 21.95 2.53 5.23
C ASN A 203 22.83 3.54 5.97
N TYR A 204 22.68 4.83 5.70
CA TYR A 204 23.38 5.89 6.42
C TYR A 204 22.99 5.94 7.91
N LEU A 205 21.71 5.71 8.25
CA LEU A 205 21.29 5.55 9.64
C LEU A 205 21.95 4.35 10.34
N SER A 206 22.33 3.33 9.58
CA SER A 206 23.06 2.16 10.10
C SER A 206 24.56 2.42 10.31
N GLY A 207 25.06 3.60 9.94
CA GLY A 207 26.47 4.00 10.03
C GLY A 207 27.22 4.07 8.70
N MET A 208 26.58 3.79 7.56
CA MET A 208 27.23 3.87 6.24
C MET A 208 27.36 5.31 5.75
N GLY A 209 28.49 5.98 6.00
CA GLY A 209 28.78 7.32 5.50
C GLY A 209 29.45 7.36 4.11
N ALA A 210 30.00 8.52 3.74
CA ALA A 210 30.68 8.74 2.45
C ALA A 210 31.80 7.73 2.13
N GLY A 211 32.53 7.25 3.15
CA GLY A 211 33.55 6.20 3.00
C GLY A 211 33.02 4.80 2.65
N SER A 212 31.70 4.62 2.65
CA SER A 212 31.05 3.33 2.36
C SER A 212 30.75 3.12 0.88
N ALA A 213 31.14 4.05 0.01
CA ALA A 213 30.92 3.96 -1.43
C ALA A 213 31.53 2.69 -2.05
N ARG A 214 32.62 2.16 -1.48
CA ARG A 214 33.24 0.90 -1.92
C ARG A 214 32.25 -0.28 -1.88
N PHE A 215 31.44 -0.39 -0.82
CA PHE A 215 30.53 -1.53 -0.65
C PHE A 215 29.42 -1.55 -1.70
N TYR A 216 28.97 -0.39 -2.18
CA TYR A 216 28.02 -0.32 -3.30
C TYR A 216 28.67 -0.74 -4.63
N LYS A 217 29.94 -0.41 -4.83
CA LYS A 217 30.71 -0.86 -5.99
C LYS A 217 30.94 -2.38 -5.94
N ASP A 218 31.33 -2.91 -4.79
CA ASP A 218 31.54 -4.34 -4.56
C ASP A 218 30.22 -5.12 -4.73
N ALA A 219 29.12 -4.60 -4.18
CA ALA A 219 27.79 -5.16 -4.39
C ALA A 219 27.41 -5.19 -5.88
N LEU A 220 27.72 -4.14 -6.63
CA LEU A 220 27.46 -4.11 -8.07
C LEU A 220 28.34 -5.11 -8.83
N ALA A 221 29.61 -5.25 -8.44
CA ALA A 221 30.52 -6.24 -9.02
C ALA A 221 30.03 -7.67 -8.73
N PHE A 222 29.58 -7.93 -7.50
CA PHE A 222 28.96 -9.19 -7.07
C PHE A 222 27.71 -9.52 -7.92
N GLN A 223 26.78 -8.57 -8.05
CA GLN A 223 25.57 -8.75 -8.85
C GLN A 223 25.84 -8.96 -10.35
N ARG A 224 26.98 -8.49 -10.85
CA ARG A 224 27.44 -8.69 -12.24
C ARG A 224 28.27 -9.96 -12.42
N GLY A 225 28.53 -10.72 -11.35
CA GLY A 225 29.41 -11.89 -11.38
C GLY A 225 30.88 -11.55 -11.65
N LYS A 226 31.29 -10.30 -11.38
CA LYS A 226 32.66 -9.80 -11.61
C LYS A 226 33.50 -9.75 -10.33
N LEU A 227 32.94 -10.18 -9.20
CA LEU A 227 33.63 -10.22 -7.91
C LEU A 227 33.94 -11.69 -7.57
N PRO A 228 35.21 -12.14 -7.69
CA PRO A 228 35.58 -13.52 -7.37
C PRO A 228 35.68 -13.76 -5.86
N SER A 229 36.24 -12.80 -5.14
CA SER A 229 36.34 -12.78 -3.67
C SER A 229 36.39 -11.35 -3.17
N VAL A 230 36.17 -11.16 -1.87
CA VAL A 230 36.31 -9.86 -1.21
C VAL A 230 36.76 -10.05 0.23
N THR A 231 37.68 -9.19 0.68
CA THR A 231 38.12 -9.17 2.07
C THR A 231 37.30 -8.16 2.86
N LEU A 232 36.58 -8.66 3.88
CA LEU A 232 35.71 -7.89 4.76
C LEU A 232 36.11 -8.18 6.20
N GLY A 233 36.53 -7.16 6.94
CA GLY A 233 36.84 -7.31 8.37
C GLY A 233 38.00 -8.28 8.64
N GLY A 234 38.98 -8.31 7.73
CA GLY A 234 40.14 -9.22 7.81
C GLY A 234 39.88 -10.66 7.35
N LYS A 235 38.63 -11.02 7.03
CA LYS A 235 38.28 -12.34 6.47
C LYS A 235 38.05 -12.24 4.97
N THR A 236 38.67 -13.12 4.19
CA THR A 236 38.42 -13.23 2.74
C THR A 236 37.27 -14.18 2.51
N TYR A 237 36.21 -13.68 1.86
CA TYR A 237 35.06 -14.48 1.47
C TYR A 237 35.12 -14.76 -0.03
N SER A 238 34.90 -16.01 -0.43
CA SER A 238 34.62 -16.32 -1.83
C SER A 238 33.23 -15.84 -2.23
N VAL A 239 33.00 -15.63 -3.52
CA VAL A 239 31.67 -15.26 -4.03
C VAL A 239 30.60 -16.31 -3.70
N ASP A 240 30.97 -17.59 -3.67
CA ASP A 240 30.03 -18.68 -3.43
C ASP A 240 29.66 -18.78 -1.95
N ASP A 241 30.60 -18.52 -1.04
CA ASP A 241 30.30 -18.41 0.39
C ASP A 241 29.35 -17.24 0.65
N LEU A 242 29.58 -16.08 0.02
CA LEU A 242 28.70 -14.93 0.16
C LEU A 242 27.31 -15.18 -0.40
N ARG A 243 27.18 -15.89 -1.54
CA ARG A 243 25.88 -16.30 -2.08
C ARG A 243 25.14 -17.20 -1.11
N ARG A 244 25.80 -18.24 -0.58
CA ARG A 244 25.21 -19.14 0.41
C ARG A 244 24.71 -18.37 1.64
N LEU A 245 25.54 -17.51 2.22
CA LEU A 245 25.14 -16.68 3.37
C LEU A 245 23.95 -15.77 3.04
N MET A 246 23.95 -15.13 1.86
CA MET A 246 22.85 -14.27 1.44
C MET A 246 21.55 -15.05 1.25
N ASP A 247 21.61 -16.24 0.67
CA ASP A 247 20.45 -17.10 0.44
C ASP A 247 19.91 -17.64 1.78
N ASP A 248 20.79 -18.18 2.63
CA ASP A 248 20.46 -18.72 3.94
C ASP A 248 19.77 -17.70 4.83
N PHE A 249 20.28 -16.46 4.84
CA PHE A 249 19.70 -15.39 5.65
C PHE A 249 18.61 -14.59 4.92
N GLY A 250 18.36 -14.83 3.63
CA GLY A 250 17.39 -14.11 2.83
C GLY A 250 17.71 -12.62 2.70
N ILE A 251 18.97 -12.28 2.36
CA ILE A 251 19.41 -10.91 2.15
C ILE A 251 18.82 -10.34 0.86
N THR A 252 18.83 -11.10 -0.21
CA THR A 252 18.22 -10.77 -1.51
C THR A 252 16.87 -11.46 -1.67
N GLY A 253 16.03 -11.00 -2.59
CA GLY A 253 14.78 -11.72 -2.91
C GLY A 253 13.65 -11.60 -1.86
N ARG A 254 13.70 -10.60 -0.97
CA ARG A 254 12.71 -10.34 0.10
C ARG A 254 12.03 -8.98 -0.02
N ASN A 255 12.06 -8.38 -1.21
CA ASN A 255 11.38 -7.11 -1.45
C ASN A 255 9.86 -7.28 -1.64
N LEU A 256 9.14 -6.16 -1.79
CA LEU A 256 7.69 -6.16 -1.99
C LEU A 256 7.26 -7.05 -3.18
N ARG A 257 8.01 -7.03 -4.29
CA ARG A 257 7.69 -7.79 -5.50
C ARG A 257 7.87 -9.28 -5.29
N ASP A 258 8.93 -9.69 -4.61
CA ASP A 258 9.26 -11.10 -4.37
C ASP A 258 8.24 -11.76 -3.46
N VAL A 259 7.81 -11.05 -2.41
CA VAL A 259 6.75 -11.51 -1.51
C VAL A 259 5.42 -11.63 -2.25
N GLU A 260 5.11 -10.70 -3.15
CA GLU A 260 3.95 -10.84 -4.02
C GLU A 260 4.07 -12.04 -4.96
N ASN A 261 5.26 -12.33 -5.50
CA ASN A 261 5.50 -13.53 -6.32
C ASN A 261 5.37 -14.84 -5.54
N LEU A 262 5.89 -14.90 -4.32
CA LEU A 262 5.75 -16.05 -3.41
C LEU A 262 4.28 -16.33 -3.08
N ASN A 263 3.52 -15.27 -2.80
CA ASN A 263 2.08 -15.40 -2.60
C ASN A 263 1.36 -15.86 -3.89
N ARG A 264 1.81 -15.39 -5.07
CA ARG A 264 1.25 -15.79 -6.38
C ARG A 264 1.57 -17.23 -6.78
N SER A 265 2.79 -17.73 -6.55
CA SER A 265 3.16 -19.11 -6.89
C SER A 265 2.31 -20.11 -6.10
N THR A 266 1.99 -19.78 -4.85
CA THR A 266 1.03 -20.50 -4.00
C THR A 266 -0.41 -20.45 -4.55
N ILE A 267 -0.78 -19.39 -5.27
CA ILE A 267 -2.11 -19.19 -5.86
C ILE A 267 -2.24 -19.86 -7.25
N LYS A 268 -1.19 -19.83 -8.08
CA LYS A 268 -1.16 -20.44 -9.43
C LYS A 268 -1.46 -21.93 -9.43
N SER A 269 -0.93 -22.64 -8.43
CA SER A 269 -1.13 -24.08 -8.21
C SER A 269 -2.54 -24.47 -7.74
N LEU A 270 -3.45 -23.50 -7.52
CA LEU A 270 -4.84 -23.73 -7.14
C LEU A 270 -5.87 -23.57 -8.29
N GLN A 271 -5.45 -23.14 -9.50
CA GLN A 271 -6.25 -22.89 -10.73
C GLN A 271 -7.46 -21.93 -10.62
N GLN A 272 -7.36 -20.75 -11.26
CA GLN A 272 -8.09 -20.30 -12.47
C GLN A 272 -7.99 -18.76 -12.68
N VAL A 273 -7.55 -18.00 -11.67
CA VAL A 273 -7.32 -16.55 -11.81
C VAL A 273 -5.91 -16.21 -11.34
N SER A 274 -4.94 -16.33 -12.24
CA SER A 274 -3.61 -15.75 -12.03
C SER A 274 -3.29 -14.82 -13.20
N PHE A 275 -3.91 -13.64 -13.17
CA PHE A 275 -3.59 -12.55 -14.09
C PHE A 275 -2.73 -11.54 -13.35
N ALA A 276 -1.58 -11.20 -13.91
CA ALA A 276 -0.65 -10.23 -13.31
C ALA A 276 -0.40 -9.05 -14.26
N ALA A 277 0.19 -7.98 -13.73
CA ALA A 277 0.58 -6.83 -14.57
C ALA A 277 1.55 -7.23 -15.69
N GLU A 278 2.38 -8.25 -15.45
CA GLU A 278 3.30 -8.84 -16.41
C GLU A 278 2.61 -9.60 -17.55
N ASP A 279 1.35 -9.99 -17.38
CA ASP A 279 0.58 -10.74 -18.37
C ASP A 279 -0.25 -9.81 -19.29
N ILE A 280 -0.22 -8.49 -19.04
CA ILE A 280 -0.96 -7.51 -19.84
C ILE A 280 -0.28 -7.33 -21.21
N PRO A 281 -0.98 -7.59 -22.33
CA PRO A 281 -0.43 -7.37 -23.66
C PRO A 281 0.11 -5.95 -23.85
N GLY A 282 1.30 -5.82 -24.44
CA GLY A 282 2.00 -4.54 -24.66
C GLY A 282 2.69 -3.94 -23.44
N LEU A 283 2.14 -4.11 -22.23
CA LEU A 283 2.71 -3.53 -20.99
C LEU A 283 3.54 -4.54 -20.19
N GLY A 284 3.32 -5.84 -20.37
CA GLY A 284 3.94 -6.89 -19.57
C GLY A 284 5.47 -6.85 -19.56
N LYS A 285 6.09 -6.65 -20.72
CA LYS A 285 7.56 -6.53 -20.84
C LYS A 285 8.09 -5.30 -20.08
N ILE A 286 7.40 -4.17 -20.15
CA ILE A 286 7.79 -2.93 -19.44
C ILE A 286 7.73 -3.16 -17.93
N VAL A 287 6.67 -3.81 -17.45
CA VAL A 287 6.52 -4.16 -16.03
C VAL A 287 7.62 -5.11 -15.57
N GLN A 288 7.91 -6.16 -16.33
CA GLN A 288 8.97 -7.12 -16.01
C GLN A 288 10.34 -6.46 -15.93
N VAL A 289 10.70 -5.64 -16.93
CA VAL A 289 11.96 -4.90 -16.95
C VAL A 289 12.04 -3.94 -15.78
N GLY A 290 10.97 -3.17 -15.53
CA GLY A 290 10.87 -2.24 -14.42
C GLY A 290 11.12 -2.91 -13.07
N PHE A 291 10.47 -4.05 -12.81
CA PHE A 291 10.70 -4.80 -11.57
C PHE A 291 12.09 -5.41 -11.47
N LYS A 292 12.66 -5.89 -12.59
CA LYS A 292 14.04 -6.40 -12.61
C LYS A 292 15.04 -5.30 -12.26
N VAL A 293 14.84 -4.09 -12.77
CA VAL A 293 15.67 -2.91 -12.45
C VAL A 293 15.51 -2.54 -10.97
N GLY A 294 14.27 -2.43 -10.48
CA GLY A 294 13.99 -2.12 -9.07
C GLY A 294 14.62 -3.14 -8.11
N THR A 295 14.45 -4.43 -8.38
CA THR A 295 15.03 -5.52 -7.57
C THR A 295 16.55 -5.41 -7.51
N LYS A 296 17.22 -5.16 -8.64
CA LYS A 296 18.68 -4.98 -8.67
C LYS A 296 19.14 -3.79 -7.84
N ILE A 297 18.42 -2.67 -7.90
CA ILE A 297 18.72 -1.47 -7.10
C ILE A 297 18.56 -1.76 -5.61
N GLU A 298 17.48 -2.45 -5.21
CA GLU A 298 17.24 -2.81 -3.82
C GLU A 298 18.25 -3.83 -3.30
N ASP A 299 18.51 -4.90 -4.06
CA ASP A 299 19.51 -5.90 -3.72
C ASP A 299 20.91 -5.29 -3.61
N ASN A 300 21.24 -4.30 -4.46
CA ASN A 300 22.53 -3.62 -4.38
C ASN A 300 22.72 -2.95 -3.02
N ALA A 301 21.71 -2.22 -2.54
CA ALA A 301 21.76 -1.57 -1.24
C ALA A 301 21.80 -2.58 -0.08
N ARG A 302 21.10 -3.71 -0.20
CA ARG A 302 21.10 -4.80 0.79
C ARG A 302 22.44 -5.51 0.88
N ILE A 303 23.04 -5.84 -0.26
CA ILE A 303 24.36 -6.46 -0.35
C ILE A 303 25.43 -5.49 0.17
N ALA A 304 25.37 -4.21 -0.23
CA ALA A 304 26.32 -3.20 0.24
C ALA A 304 26.24 -3.02 1.77
N HIS A 305 25.04 -3.02 2.34
CA HIS A 305 24.84 -2.99 3.78
C HIS A 305 25.42 -4.25 4.43
N PHE A 306 25.12 -5.42 3.90
CA PHE A 306 25.65 -6.69 4.41
C PHE A 306 27.19 -6.71 4.42
N PHE A 307 27.82 -6.34 3.30
CA PHE A 307 29.28 -6.25 3.19
C PHE A 307 29.86 -5.25 4.18
N HIS A 308 29.26 -4.07 4.31
CA HIS A 308 29.67 -3.10 5.30
C HIS A 308 29.61 -3.65 6.72
N LYS A 309 28.58 -4.43 7.04
CA LYS A 309 28.40 -5.01 8.37
C LYS A 309 29.42 -6.12 8.66
N LEU A 310 29.67 -7.00 7.70
CA LEU A 310 30.76 -7.98 7.80
C LEU A 310 32.13 -7.30 7.94
N ASP A 311 32.35 -6.19 7.22
CA ASP A 311 33.60 -5.44 7.29
C ASP A 311 33.84 -4.80 8.67
N LYS A 312 32.77 -4.49 9.38
CA LYS A 312 32.79 -4.06 10.78
C LYS A 312 32.98 -5.21 11.78
N GLY A 313 33.22 -6.43 11.29
CA GLY A 313 33.48 -7.60 12.12
C GLY A 313 32.23 -8.22 12.74
N MET A 314 31.02 -7.88 12.28
CA MET A 314 29.81 -8.56 12.74
C MET A 314 29.71 -9.96 12.16
N GLU A 315 29.13 -10.86 12.94
CA GLU A 315 28.77 -12.19 12.48
C GLU A 315 27.72 -12.12 11.36
N PRO A 316 27.71 -13.07 10.41
CA PRO A 316 26.80 -13.03 9.26
C PRO A 316 25.32 -12.91 9.63
N ILE A 317 24.88 -13.57 10.70
CA ILE A 317 23.49 -13.49 11.17
C ILE A 317 23.12 -12.08 11.65
N ASP A 318 24.00 -11.42 12.41
CA ASP A 318 23.76 -10.06 12.92
C ASP A 318 23.81 -9.03 11.80
N ALA A 319 24.73 -9.23 10.86
CA ALA A 319 24.78 -8.44 9.63
C ALA A 319 23.46 -8.55 8.85
N ALA A 320 22.90 -9.75 8.73
CA ALA A 320 21.62 -9.98 8.08
C ALA A 320 20.44 -9.33 8.83
N LEU A 321 20.39 -9.44 10.15
CA LEU A 321 19.38 -8.77 10.97
C LEU A 321 19.47 -7.25 10.83
N SER A 322 20.67 -6.70 10.71
CA SER A 322 20.88 -5.27 10.42
C SER A 322 20.29 -4.88 9.06
N VAL A 323 20.54 -5.66 8.01
CA VAL A 323 19.94 -5.42 6.68
C VAL A 323 18.41 -5.41 6.77
N LYS A 324 17.81 -6.40 7.44
CA LYS A 324 16.35 -6.51 7.60
C LYS A 324 15.76 -5.36 8.41
N LYS A 325 16.48 -4.86 9.43
CA LYS A 325 16.06 -3.70 10.23
C LYS A 325 15.98 -2.43 9.40
N TYR A 326 17.02 -2.13 8.61
CA TYR A 326 17.14 -0.83 7.93
C TYR A 326 16.53 -0.81 6.52
N LEU A 327 16.61 -1.92 5.78
CA LEU A 327 16.06 -2.01 4.42
C LEU A 327 14.74 -2.78 4.35
N PHE A 328 14.19 -3.14 5.52
CA PHE A 328 12.91 -3.81 5.75
C PHE A 328 12.82 -5.21 5.13
N ASP A 329 12.26 -6.16 5.88
CA ASP A 329 11.84 -7.45 5.35
C ASP A 329 10.34 -7.38 5.06
N TYR A 330 9.94 -7.57 3.81
CA TYR A 330 8.53 -7.55 3.42
C TYR A 330 7.84 -8.91 3.62
N ALA A 331 8.62 -9.97 3.84
CA ALA A 331 8.14 -11.33 4.01
C ALA A 331 7.82 -11.64 5.47
N THR A 332 8.57 -11.07 6.41
CA THR A 332 8.48 -11.37 7.85
C THR A 332 8.37 -10.08 8.68
N GLY A 333 7.96 -10.20 9.95
CA GLY A 333 7.88 -9.06 10.88
C GLY A 333 6.53 -8.34 10.96
N LEU A 334 5.53 -8.80 10.18
CA LEU A 334 4.13 -8.39 10.31
C LEU A 334 3.32 -9.48 11.03
N THR A 335 2.36 -9.07 11.85
CA THR A 335 1.33 -9.95 12.43
C THR A 335 0.40 -10.52 11.37
N ASP A 336 -0.34 -11.59 11.72
CA ASP A 336 -1.33 -12.17 10.80
C ASP A 336 -2.40 -11.14 10.42
N PHE A 337 -2.84 -10.26 11.33
CA PHE A 337 -3.75 -9.17 10.99
C PHE A 337 -3.15 -8.18 9.99
N GLU A 338 -1.90 -7.76 10.21
CA GLU A 338 -1.22 -6.83 9.32
C GLU A 338 -1.03 -7.42 7.92
N GLN A 339 -0.69 -8.71 7.84
CA GLN A 339 -0.52 -9.41 6.58
C GLN A 339 -1.85 -9.62 5.83
N THR A 340 -2.90 -10.04 6.53
CA THR A 340 -4.16 -10.47 5.91
C THR A 340 -5.19 -9.36 5.74
N VAL A 341 -5.16 -8.32 6.57
CA VAL A 341 -6.12 -7.22 6.52
C VAL A 341 -5.43 -5.93 6.09
N MET A 342 -4.40 -5.50 6.82
CA MET A 342 -3.82 -4.17 6.62
C MET A 342 -3.20 -3.99 5.24
N ARG A 343 -2.43 -4.99 4.74
CA ARG A 343 -1.87 -4.95 3.37
C ARG A 343 -2.93 -4.95 2.26
N ARG A 344 -4.14 -5.46 2.54
CA ARG A 344 -5.25 -5.42 1.58
C ARG A 344 -5.89 -4.05 1.54
N ILE A 345 -6.25 -3.50 2.70
CA ILE A 345 -6.91 -2.20 2.77
C ILE A 345 -5.95 -1.04 2.45
N MET A 346 -4.65 -1.22 2.73
CA MET A 346 -3.59 -0.23 2.54
C MET A 346 -2.42 -0.87 1.77
N PRO A 347 -2.34 -0.71 0.43
CA PRO A 347 -1.41 -1.46 -0.42
C PRO A 347 0.08 -1.31 -0.07
N PHE A 348 0.45 -0.19 0.57
CA PHE A 348 1.82 0.17 0.96
C PHE A 348 2.03 0.22 2.49
N TYR A 349 1.13 -0.42 3.25
CA TYR A 349 1.15 -0.44 4.71
C TYR A 349 2.51 -0.84 5.31
N THR A 350 3.13 -1.89 4.75
CA THR A 350 4.40 -2.45 5.24
C THR A 350 5.51 -1.41 5.34
N TRP A 351 5.61 -0.51 4.35
CA TRP A 351 6.58 0.58 4.38
C TRP A 351 6.37 1.47 5.61
N THR A 352 5.16 1.99 5.80
CA THR A 352 4.86 2.91 6.91
C THR A 352 5.00 2.24 8.27
N ARG A 353 4.60 0.96 8.37
CA ARG A 353 4.70 0.16 9.59
C ARG A 353 6.13 -0.04 10.09
N PHE A 354 7.11 -0.10 9.19
CA PHE A 354 8.53 -0.23 9.56
C PHE A 354 9.27 1.10 9.55
N ASN A 355 8.98 1.99 8.59
CA ASN A 355 9.68 3.24 8.42
C ASN A 355 9.47 4.20 9.59
N ILE A 356 8.22 4.47 9.99
CA ILE A 356 7.96 5.45 11.06
C ILE A 356 8.69 5.06 12.36
N PRO A 357 8.57 3.81 12.87
CA PRO A 357 9.32 3.40 14.05
C PRO A 357 10.83 3.47 13.87
N LEU A 358 11.36 3.03 12.71
CA LEU A 358 12.80 3.09 12.45
C LEU A 358 13.32 4.52 12.51
N GLN A 359 12.67 5.46 11.81
CA GLN A 359 13.10 6.86 11.78
C GLN A 359 12.99 7.48 13.17
N ALA A 360 11.89 7.24 13.90
CA ALA A 360 11.69 7.79 15.24
C ALA A 360 12.74 7.25 16.21
N GLN A 361 13.02 5.95 16.16
CA GLN A 361 14.08 5.32 16.94
C GLN A 361 15.46 5.91 16.57
N ALA A 362 15.73 6.09 15.28
CA ALA A 362 17.02 6.59 14.81
C ALA A 362 17.27 8.03 15.23
N VAL A 363 16.26 8.91 15.25
CA VAL A 363 16.39 10.28 15.78
C VAL A 363 16.89 10.28 17.22
N VAL A 364 16.38 9.37 18.05
CA VAL A 364 16.75 9.27 19.47
C VAL A 364 18.10 8.60 19.65
N GLN A 365 18.35 7.48 18.97
CA GLN A 365 19.56 6.67 19.17
C GLN A 365 20.80 7.22 18.46
N ASN A 366 20.63 7.87 17.30
CA ASN A 366 21.71 8.44 16.52
C ASN A 366 21.20 9.69 15.76
N PRO A 367 21.18 10.87 16.41
CA PRO A 367 20.65 12.08 15.80
C PRO A 367 21.54 12.66 14.68
N ILE A 368 22.81 12.25 14.58
CA ILE A 368 23.80 12.86 13.68
C ILE A 368 23.33 12.89 12.21
N PRO A 369 22.81 11.80 11.61
CA PRO A 369 22.22 11.84 10.27
C PRO A 369 21.15 12.92 10.09
N PHE A 370 20.26 13.08 11.07
CA PHE A 370 19.16 14.05 11.02
C PHE A 370 19.65 15.49 11.19
N VAL A 371 20.65 15.71 12.05
CA VAL A 371 21.31 17.02 12.18
C VAL A 371 21.94 17.43 10.85
N ARG A 372 22.74 16.56 10.23
CA ARG A 372 23.36 16.86 8.93
C ARG A 372 22.33 17.06 7.82
N LEU A 373 21.25 16.27 7.82
CA LEU A 373 20.14 16.49 6.90
C LEU A 373 19.52 17.87 7.14
N SER A 374 19.27 18.26 8.39
CA SER A 374 18.74 19.58 8.73
C SER A 374 19.67 20.70 8.28
N GLU A 375 20.98 20.56 8.43
CA GLU A 375 21.97 21.54 7.96
C GLU A 375 21.90 21.72 6.44
N VAL A 376 21.88 20.61 5.69
CA VAL A 376 21.73 20.65 4.22
C VAL A 376 20.40 21.28 3.82
N VAL A 377 19.30 20.85 4.45
CA VAL A 377 17.96 21.39 4.18
C VAL A 377 17.90 22.89 4.48
N ASN A 378 18.49 23.34 5.60
CA ASN A 378 18.51 24.76 5.95
C ASN A 378 19.40 25.56 5.00
N THR A 379 20.52 25.00 4.56
CA THR A 379 21.40 25.63 3.57
C THR A 379 20.67 25.81 2.24
N VAL A 380 20.00 24.77 1.74
CA VAL A 380 19.20 24.85 0.49
C VAL A 380 18.02 25.79 0.68
N ARG A 381 17.36 25.76 1.85
CA ARG A 381 16.29 26.71 2.15
C ARG A 381 16.78 28.13 2.04
N GLN A 382 17.95 28.45 2.59
CA GLN A 382 18.55 29.79 2.64
C GLN A 382 19.09 30.26 1.30
N LYS A 383 19.93 29.44 0.66
CA LYS A 383 20.76 29.81 -0.50
C LYS A 383 20.26 29.22 -1.82
N GLY A 384 19.27 28.34 -1.80
CA GLY A 384 18.82 27.58 -2.95
C GLY A 384 19.79 26.47 -3.35
N ILE A 385 19.54 25.82 -4.48
CA ILE A 385 20.46 24.82 -5.02
C ILE A 385 21.72 25.49 -5.58
N PRO A 386 22.91 24.84 -5.46
CA PRO A 386 24.12 25.31 -6.13
C PRO A 386 23.86 25.37 -7.64
N PHE A 387 24.10 26.55 -8.24
CA PHE A 387 23.90 26.82 -9.67
C PHE A 387 22.42 26.70 -10.11
N GLY A 388 21.68 27.81 -10.03
CA GLY A 388 20.29 27.89 -10.52
C GLY A 388 19.23 28.21 -9.48
N ALA A 389 19.63 28.70 -8.29
CA ALA A 389 18.70 29.25 -7.29
C ALA A 389 17.87 30.43 -7.84
N GLY A 390 18.41 31.19 -8.78
CA GLY A 390 17.78 32.40 -9.33
C GLY A 390 18.11 33.65 -8.50
N GLU A 391 18.03 34.80 -9.15
CA GLU A 391 18.35 36.09 -8.53
C GLU A 391 17.39 36.43 -7.39
N GLY A 392 17.92 37.00 -6.31
CA GLY A 392 17.13 37.38 -5.13
C GLY A 392 16.48 36.20 -4.38
N PHE A 393 16.92 34.95 -4.60
CA PHE A 393 16.31 33.76 -4.00
C PHE A 393 16.14 33.89 -2.48
N GLU A 394 17.19 34.34 -1.78
CA GLU A 394 17.19 34.43 -0.32
C GLU A 394 16.09 35.39 0.18
N GLU A 395 16.07 36.62 -0.32
CA GLU A 395 15.07 37.64 0.05
C GLU A 395 13.65 37.18 -0.26
N ARG A 396 13.45 36.62 -1.47
CA ARG A 396 12.13 36.26 -1.99
C ARG A 396 11.54 35.04 -1.29
N THR A 397 12.38 34.15 -0.75
CA THR A 397 11.93 32.99 0.01
C THR A 397 11.96 33.19 1.52
N ALA A 398 12.68 34.19 2.05
CA ALA A 398 12.73 34.48 3.48
C ALA A 398 11.32 34.70 4.09
N ARG A 399 10.46 35.46 3.40
CA ARG A 399 9.07 35.71 3.83
C ARG A 399 8.27 34.42 4.01
N LEU A 400 8.45 33.47 3.08
CA LEU A 400 7.74 32.18 3.06
C LEU A 400 8.26 31.15 4.07
N ARG A 401 9.42 31.41 4.69
CA ARG A 401 9.95 30.59 5.80
C ARG A 401 9.39 30.99 7.15
N GLY A 402 8.96 32.25 7.29
CA GLY A 402 8.40 32.83 8.51
C GLY A 402 6.87 32.84 8.52
N GLU A 403 6.29 34.01 8.78
CA GLU A 403 4.85 34.23 8.99
C GLU A 403 3.99 33.77 7.79
N ASP A 404 4.51 33.90 6.57
CA ASP A 404 3.81 33.52 5.35
C ASP A 404 3.83 32.02 5.05
N ARG A 405 4.36 31.18 5.95
CA ARG A 405 4.31 29.71 5.79
C ARG A 405 2.87 29.22 5.60
N GLN A 406 1.87 29.92 6.14
CA GLN A 406 0.46 29.59 5.95
C GLN A 406 -0.05 29.80 4.51
N LEU A 407 0.61 30.66 3.74
CA LEU A 407 0.30 30.88 2.32
C LEU A 407 0.65 29.64 1.49
N LEU A 408 1.58 28.80 1.95
CA LEU A 408 1.99 27.62 1.21
C LEU A 408 0.84 26.61 1.06
N PRO A 409 0.72 25.96 -0.12
CA PRO A 409 -0.22 24.88 -0.32
C PRO A 409 -0.07 23.78 0.74
N GLU A 410 -1.18 23.12 1.09
CA GLU A 410 -1.19 22.11 2.16
C GLU A 410 -0.22 20.97 1.84
N PHE A 411 -0.26 20.46 0.60
CA PHE A 411 0.65 19.40 0.13
C PHE A 411 2.15 19.79 0.21
N VAL A 412 2.49 21.08 0.09
CA VAL A 412 3.89 21.53 0.19
C VAL A 412 4.35 21.49 1.64
N ARG A 413 3.48 21.87 2.58
CA ARG A 413 3.79 21.81 4.02
C ARG A 413 3.88 20.37 4.49
N GLU A 414 2.90 19.54 4.12
CA GLU A 414 2.79 18.12 4.48
C GLU A 414 3.94 17.28 3.91
N ALA A 415 4.38 17.59 2.70
CA ALA A 415 5.45 16.84 2.07
C ALA A 415 6.86 17.37 2.40
N VAL A 416 6.99 18.20 3.45
CA VAL A 416 8.23 18.88 3.86
C VAL A 416 8.90 19.57 2.66
N GLY A 417 8.17 20.51 2.06
CA GLY A 417 8.62 21.28 0.92
C GLY A 417 9.82 22.16 1.24
N ILE A 418 10.79 22.16 0.33
CA ILE A 418 12.00 22.98 0.38
C ILE A 418 12.03 23.85 -0.87
N PRO A 419 12.05 25.19 -0.74
CA PRO A 419 12.29 26.04 -1.89
C PRO A 419 13.70 25.75 -2.41
N VAL A 420 13.81 25.49 -3.72
CA VAL A 420 15.08 25.11 -4.35
C VAL A 420 15.54 26.13 -5.38
N ARG A 421 14.61 26.82 -6.05
CA ARG A 421 14.91 27.87 -7.03
C ARG A 421 13.75 28.85 -7.20
N ILE A 422 13.99 29.93 -7.94
CA ILE A 422 12.99 30.83 -8.48
C ILE A 422 12.64 30.43 -9.92
N ALA A 423 11.35 30.28 -10.22
CA ALA A 423 10.87 30.08 -11.59
C ALA A 423 10.95 31.38 -12.41
N ALA A 424 10.86 31.26 -13.74
CA ALA A 424 10.84 32.40 -14.65
C ALA A 424 9.67 33.37 -14.40
N SER A 425 8.56 32.87 -13.85
CA SER A 425 7.42 33.68 -13.37
C SER A 425 7.75 34.56 -12.18
N GLY A 426 8.92 34.35 -11.56
CA GLY A 426 9.27 34.85 -10.25
C GLY A 426 8.76 33.96 -9.12
N ASP A 427 7.84 33.02 -9.30
CA ASP A 427 7.38 32.25 -8.14
C ASP A 427 8.44 31.25 -7.63
N PRO A 428 8.54 31.02 -6.31
CA PRO A 428 9.45 30.02 -5.76
C PRO A 428 8.99 28.61 -6.11
N GLU A 429 9.96 27.79 -6.47
CA GLU A 429 9.78 26.38 -6.77
C GLU A 429 10.21 25.50 -5.59
N TYR A 430 9.30 24.64 -5.14
CA TYR A 430 9.50 23.76 -3.99
C TYR A 430 9.74 22.31 -4.40
N PHE A 431 10.83 21.74 -3.91
CA PHE A 431 11.06 20.31 -3.92
C PHE A 431 10.43 19.66 -2.69
N LEU A 432 9.71 18.54 -2.87
CA LEU A 432 9.05 17.83 -1.78
C LEU A 432 9.96 16.71 -1.28
N LEU A 433 10.39 16.76 -0.01
CA LEU A 433 11.20 15.69 0.57
C LEU A 433 10.41 14.40 0.80
N ALA A 434 9.12 14.50 1.11
CA ALA A 434 8.28 13.32 1.26
C ALA A 434 8.20 12.54 -0.05
N GLY A 435 8.41 11.22 0.05
CA GLY A 435 8.56 10.32 -1.09
C GLY A 435 10.00 10.18 -1.61
N TRP A 436 10.95 10.98 -1.13
CA TRP A 436 12.39 10.81 -1.43
C TRP A 436 13.19 10.37 -0.21
N LEU A 437 12.97 11.03 0.92
CA LEU A 437 13.66 10.72 2.17
C LEU A 437 12.71 10.04 3.13
N PRO A 438 13.04 8.83 3.62
CA PRO A 438 12.24 8.14 4.62
C PRO A 438 12.03 8.97 5.89
N ALA A 439 13.01 9.80 6.26
CA ALA A 439 12.90 10.73 7.40
C ALA A 439 11.76 11.75 7.29
N ALA A 440 11.32 12.11 6.08
CA ALA A 440 10.22 13.06 5.90
C ALA A 440 8.87 12.49 6.38
N ASP A 441 8.74 11.16 6.50
CA ASP A 441 7.53 10.54 7.08
C ASP A 441 7.37 10.87 8.57
N LEU A 442 8.39 11.38 9.27
CA LEU A 442 8.26 11.82 10.67
C LEU A 442 7.42 13.09 10.84
N GLU A 443 7.19 13.85 9.76
CA GLU A 443 6.35 15.05 9.77
C GLU A 443 4.95 14.77 10.31
N VAL A 444 4.44 13.55 10.08
CA VAL A 444 3.12 13.12 10.54
C VAL A 444 3.00 13.06 12.07
N LEU A 445 4.11 12.90 12.79
CA LEU A 445 4.14 12.86 14.26
C LEU A 445 4.08 14.27 14.87
N GLY A 446 4.56 15.28 14.12
CA GLY A 446 4.55 16.68 14.55
C GLY A 446 3.22 17.39 14.34
N ARG A 447 2.23 16.72 13.73
CA ARG A 447 0.91 17.27 13.41
C ARG A 447 -0.20 16.57 14.17
N SER A 448 -1.12 17.35 14.72
CA SER A 448 -2.38 16.79 15.25
C SER A 448 -3.14 16.06 14.15
N GLY A 449 -3.51 14.79 14.40
CA GLY A 449 -4.18 13.92 13.42
C GLY A 449 -3.31 13.40 12.28
N GLY A 450 -2.01 13.74 12.20
CA GLY A 450 -1.17 13.42 11.06
C GLY A 450 -1.04 11.91 10.77
N ILE A 451 -1.02 11.06 11.80
CA ILE A 451 -1.02 9.60 11.64
C ILE A 451 -2.32 9.12 10.99
N VAL A 452 -3.47 9.64 11.42
CA VAL A 452 -4.77 9.27 10.86
C VAL A 452 -4.85 9.71 9.40
N ASP A 453 -4.41 10.92 9.08
CA ASP A 453 -4.32 11.42 7.70
C ASP A 453 -3.44 10.51 6.84
N LYS A 454 -2.27 10.10 7.34
CA LYS A 454 -1.37 9.18 6.62
C LYS A 454 -2.03 7.83 6.35
N LEU A 455 -2.67 7.23 7.36
CA LEU A 455 -3.39 5.96 7.20
C LEU A 455 -4.55 6.10 6.20
N ALA A 456 -5.31 7.19 6.30
CA ALA A 456 -6.36 7.50 5.33
C ALA A 456 -5.77 7.61 3.92
N GLN A 457 -4.62 8.28 3.73
CA GLN A 457 -3.93 8.39 2.44
C GLN A 457 -3.44 7.04 1.90
N LEU A 458 -3.07 6.09 2.76
CA LEU A 458 -2.65 4.75 2.37
C LEU A 458 -3.81 3.84 1.91
N LEU A 459 -5.06 4.17 2.24
CA LEU A 459 -6.20 3.35 1.83
C LEU A 459 -6.24 3.16 0.32
N SER A 460 -6.57 1.93 -0.08
CA SER A 460 -6.69 1.50 -1.46
C SER A 460 -7.65 2.40 -2.24
N PRO A 461 -7.31 2.82 -3.47
CA PRO A 461 -8.22 3.60 -4.31
C PRO A 461 -9.51 2.84 -4.57
N PHE A 462 -9.48 1.50 -4.60
CA PHE A 462 -10.67 0.67 -4.80
C PHE A 462 -11.67 0.73 -3.63
N LEU A 463 -11.21 1.15 -2.45
CA LEU A 463 -12.08 1.38 -1.28
C LEU A 463 -12.55 2.83 -1.20
N LYS A 464 -11.66 3.79 -1.51
CA LYS A 464 -11.97 5.22 -1.48
C LYS A 464 -12.93 5.64 -2.59
N GLU A 465 -12.63 5.25 -3.83
CA GLU A 465 -13.27 5.78 -5.02
C GLU A 465 -14.81 5.59 -5.00
N PRO A 466 -15.39 4.44 -4.63
CA PRO A 466 -16.84 4.29 -4.58
C PRO A 466 -17.51 5.27 -3.61
N VAL A 467 -16.88 5.50 -2.45
CA VAL A 467 -17.37 6.45 -1.44
C VAL A 467 -17.25 7.89 -1.98
N GLU A 468 -16.11 8.24 -2.56
CA GLU A 468 -15.89 9.56 -3.18
C GLU A 468 -16.93 9.86 -4.27
N GLN A 469 -17.22 8.88 -5.12
CA GLN A 469 -18.23 8.98 -6.19
C GLN A 469 -19.65 9.13 -5.64
N ALA A 470 -20.02 8.35 -4.63
CA ALA A 470 -21.33 8.40 -3.99
C ALA A 470 -21.60 9.77 -3.34
N PHE A 471 -20.61 10.30 -2.62
CA PHE A 471 -20.73 11.58 -1.91
C PHE A 471 -20.30 12.80 -2.75
N ASN A 472 -19.95 12.61 -4.03
CA ASN A 472 -19.48 13.67 -4.92
C ASN A 472 -18.30 14.47 -4.32
N TYR A 473 -17.37 13.81 -3.64
CA TYR A 473 -16.32 14.47 -2.87
C TYR A 473 -14.97 13.76 -3.04
N ASP A 474 -13.95 14.51 -3.45
CA ASP A 474 -12.57 14.05 -3.55
C ASP A 474 -11.87 14.23 -2.20
N THR A 475 -11.48 13.14 -1.53
CA THR A 475 -10.80 13.21 -0.23
C THR A 475 -9.37 13.71 -0.34
N PHE A 476 -8.70 13.51 -1.48
CA PHE A 476 -7.35 13.98 -1.71
C PHE A 476 -7.30 15.48 -2.01
N LEU A 477 -8.19 15.96 -2.88
CA LEU A 477 -8.27 17.38 -3.25
C LEU A 477 -9.18 18.20 -2.32
N LYS A 478 -9.85 17.54 -1.37
CA LYS A 478 -10.80 18.11 -0.39
C LYS A 478 -11.86 19.01 -1.04
N ARG A 479 -12.41 18.58 -2.18
CA ARG A 479 -13.37 19.37 -2.98
C ARG A 479 -14.37 18.50 -3.71
N LYS A 480 -15.46 19.09 -4.21
CA LYS A 480 -16.46 18.37 -5.00
C LYS A 480 -15.85 17.75 -6.26
N LEU A 481 -16.28 16.52 -6.58
CA LEU A 481 -15.90 15.85 -7.82
C LEU A 481 -16.52 16.57 -9.02
N GLU A 482 -17.82 16.84 -8.96
CA GLU A 482 -18.57 17.64 -9.93
C GLU A 482 -19.21 18.84 -9.23
N GLU A 483 -19.07 20.01 -9.83
CA GLU A 483 -19.72 21.24 -9.37
C GLU A 483 -21.19 21.29 -9.81
N PHE A 484 -21.49 20.71 -10.98
CA PHE A 484 -22.83 20.55 -11.53
C PHE A 484 -22.98 19.18 -12.21
N PRO A 485 -24.22 18.61 -12.25
CA PRO A 485 -24.44 17.30 -12.84
C PRO A 485 -23.93 17.21 -14.28
N GLY A 486 -23.13 16.18 -14.56
CA GLY A 486 -22.62 15.92 -15.91
C GLY A 486 -21.46 16.82 -16.36
N GLN A 487 -20.85 17.58 -15.44
CA GLN A 487 -19.67 18.40 -15.73
C GLN A 487 -18.61 17.59 -16.48
N LYS A 488 -18.16 18.11 -17.63
CA LYS A 488 -17.09 17.52 -18.43
C LYS A 488 -15.77 18.24 -18.18
N THR A 489 -14.67 17.53 -18.34
CA THR A 489 -13.32 18.08 -18.36
C THR A 489 -12.50 17.37 -19.44
N LYS A 490 -11.50 18.04 -20.00
CA LYS A 490 -10.58 17.42 -20.96
C LYS A 490 -9.73 16.39 -20.24
N PHE A 491 -9.64 15.17 -20.76
CA PHE A 491 -8.71 14.13 -20.34
C PHE A 491 -8.22 13.39 -21.58
N LEU A 492 -6.89 13.33 -21.78
CA LEU A 492 -6.29 12.82 -23.02
C LEU A 492 -6.92 13.48 -24.26
N ARG A 493 -7.09 14.82 -24.24
CA ARG A 493 -7.80 15.65 -25.25
C ARG A 493 -9.30 15.45 -25.38
N LEU A 494 -9.85 14.38 -24.82
CA LEU A 494 -11.27 14.07 -24.97
C LEU A 494 -12.10 14.74 -23.86
N PRO A 495 -13.27 15.33 -24.17
CA PRO A 495 -14.18 15.86 -23.17
C PRO A 495 -14.92 14.72 -22.47
N ILE A 496 -14.43 14.32 -21.30
CA ILE A 496 -14.96 13.20 -20.50
C ILE A 496 -15.67 13.74 -19.24
N ARG A 497 -16.70 13.06 -18.74
CA ARG A 497 -17.35 13.40 -17.47
C ARG A 497 -16.32 13.43 -16.32
N ARG A 498 -16.37 14.45 -15.48
CA ARG A 498 -15.35 14.73 -14.46
C ARG A 498 -15.26 13.60 -13.42
N ARG A 499 -16.40 12.99 -13.06
CA ARG A 499 -16.41 11.75 -12.25
C ARG A 499 -15.63 10.59 -12.87
N MET A 500 -15.76 10.37 -14.18
CA MET A 500 -15.01 9.32 -14.88
C MET A 500 -13.51 9.65 -14.94
N VAL A 501 -13.17 10.93 -15.16
CA VAL A 501 -11.77 11.38 -15.15
C VAL A 501 -11.10 11.13 -13.81
N LYS A 502 -11.81 11.27 -12.69
CA LYS A 502 -11.31 10.91 -11.36
C LYS A 502 -10.90 9.44 -11.30
N SER A 503 -11.76 8.52 -11.73
CA SER A 503 -11.46 7.08 -11.72
C SER A 503 -10.31 6.73 -12.65
N LEU A 504 -10.26 7.32 -13.86
CA LEU A 504 -9.18 7.11 -14.83
C LEU A 504 -7.82 7.61 -14.30
N ARG A 505 -7.81 8.65 -13.44
CA ARG A 505 -6.58 9.16 -12.81
C ARG A 505 -5.98 8.21 -11.76
N ASN A 506 -6.75 7.24 -11.25
CA ASN A 506 -6.21 6.19 -10.38
C ASN A 506 -5.30 5.21 -11.15
N ILE A 507 -5.39 5.19 -12.49
CA ILE A 507 -4.45 4.49 -13.37
C ILE A 507 -3.30 5.45 -13.68
N ARG A 508 -2.18 5.30 -12.97
CA ARG A 508 -1.04 6.24 -13.03
C ARG A 508 -0.53 6.49 -14.45
N LEU A 509 -0.49 5.47 -15.31
CA LEU A 509 -0.09 5.60 -16.71
C LEU A 509 -0.97 6.61 -17.47
N LEU A 510 -2.30 6.55 -17.29
CA LEU A 510 -3.22 7.48 -17.94
C LEU A 510 -3.11 8.89 -17.33
N ALA A 511 -2.93 8.99 -16.01
CA ALA A 511 -2.76 10.27 -15.33
C ALA A 511 -1.48 10.99 -15.77
N ASP A 512 -0.36 10.27 -15.90
CA ASP A 512 0.90 10.85 -16.35
C ASP A 512 0.86 11.14 -17.87
N ALA A 513 0.20 10.31 -18.68
CA ALA A 513 -0.05 10.62 -20.10
C ALA A 513 -0.90 11.89 -20.30
N ASP A 514 -2.01 12.03 -19.58
CA ASP A 514 -2.84 13.26 -19.59
C ASP A 514 -2.02 14.48 -19.17
N ARG A 515 -1.16 14.32 -18.16
CA ARG A 515 -0.27 15.40 -17.71
C ARG A 515 0.72 15.81 -18.79
N ILE A 516 1.35 14.84 -19.47
CA ILE A 516 2.31 15.10 -20.55
C ILE A 516 1.61 15.80 -21.72
N ILE A 517 0.45 15.29 -22.15
CA ILE A 517 -0.35 15.89 -23.22
C ILE A 517 -0.71 17.35 -22.90
N ARG A 518 -1.20 17.62 -21.68
CA ARG A 518 -1.48 19.00 -21.25
C ARG A 518 -0.24 19.88 -21.18
N ALA A 519 0.91 19.31 -20.86
CA ALA A 519 2.17 20.06 -20.82
C ALA A 519 2.59 20.47 -22.24
N VAL A 520 2.50 19.55 -23.20
CA VAL A 520 2.75 19.83 -24.63
C VAL A 520 1.77 20.85 -25.18
N GLU A 521 0.48 20.74 -24.85
CA GLU A 521 -0.56 21.68 -25.33
C GLU A 521 -0.39 23.12 -24.82
N ARG A 522 0.26 23.30 -23.66
CA ARG A 522 0.53 24.63 -23.13
C ARG A 522 1.69 25.33 -23.83
N GLU A 523 2.51 24.58 -24.56
CA GLU A 523 3.71 25.05 -25.25
C GLU A 523 3.63 24.67 -26.75
N PRO A 524 2.69 25.25 -27.52
CA PRO A 524 2.39 24.83 -28.89
C PRO A 524 3.53 25.07 -29.90
N GLU A 525 4.47 25.99 -29.61
CA GLU A 525 5.66 26.25 -30.43
C GLU A 525 6.80 25.22 -30.20
N GLY A 526 6.54 24.18 -29.40
CA GLY A 526 7.54 23.20 -29.00
C GLY A 526 8.31 23.65 -27.75
N PHE A 527 9.07 22.72 -27.17
CA PHE A 527 9.97 23.07 -26.07
C PHE A 527 11.25 23.65 -26.66
N THR A 528 11.67 24.83 -26.24
CA THR A 528 12.96 25.41 -26.64
C THR A 528 14.12 24.48 -26.21
N PRO A 529 15.28 24.51 -26.89
CA PRO A 529 16.46 23.77 -26.44
C PRO A 529 16.81 24.06 -24.98
N GLU A 530 16.53 25.26 -24.47
CA GLU A 530 16.64 25.58 -23.05
C GLU A 530 15.57 24.91 -22.19
N GLN A 531 14.31 24.78 -22.62
CA GLN A 531 13.28 24.02 -21.88
C GLN A 531 13.52 22.49 -21.90
N ILE A 532 14.16 21.97 -22.97
CA ILE A 532 14.56 20.56 -23.10
C ILE A 532 15.84 20.28 -22.32
N SER A 533 16.84 21.17 -22.38
CA SER A 533 18.13 21.06 -21.68
C SER A 533 18.08 21.48 -20.20
N LYS A 534 17.12 22.32 -19.79
CA LYS A 534 16.78 22.59 -18.38
C LYS A 534 16.05 21.39 -17.79
N VAL A 535 16.69 20.23 -17.74
CA VAL A 535 16.52 19.21 -16.69
C VAL A 535 15.05 19.01 -16.29
N GLY A 536 14.11 18.98 -17.24
CA GLY A 536 12.71 19.30 -16.96
C GLY A 536 11.79 18.13 -17.20
N LEU A 537 11.58 17.75 -18.47
CA LEU A 537 10.63 16.71 -18.81
C LEU A 537 11.23 15.30 -18.64
N ILE A 538 12.44 15.10 -19.17
CA ILE A 538 13.17 13.82 -19.11
C ILE A 538 13.56 13.50 -17.67
N THR A 539 14.06 14.46 -16.90
CA THR A 539 14.41 14.25 -15.48
C THR A 539 13.19 14.09 -14.57
N ARG A 540 12.06 14.78 -14.83
CA ARG A 540 10.80 14.53 -14.09
C ARG A 540 10.29 13.11 -14.31
N PHE A 541 10.49 12.56 -15.51
CA PHE A 541 10.08 11.21 -15.86
C PHE A 541 11.08 10.14 -15.39
N VAL A 542 12.38 10.36 -15.63
CA VAL A 542 13.48 9.42 -15.38
C VAL A 542 13.94 9.47 -13.92
N PHE A 543 14.23 10.66 -13.40
CA PHE A 543 14.74 10.83 -12.03
C PHE A 543 13.63 11.16 -11.03
N GLY A 544 12.47 11.64 -11.48
CA GLY A 544 11.36 11.99 -10.58
C GLY A 544 11.54 13.32 -9.86
N PHE A 545 12.58 14.10 -10.20
CA PHE A 545 12.83 15.40 -9.59
C PHE A 545 11.82 16.40 -10.15
N LYS A 546 10.80 16.71 -9.35
CA LYS A 546 9.68 17.57 -9.75
C LYS A 546 9.51 18.69 -8.73
N PRO A 547 10.19 19.83 -8.92
CA PRO A 547 9.87 21.01 -8.15
C PRO A 547 8.48 21.55 -8.53
N PHE A 548 7.79 22.13 -7.56
CA PHE A 548 6.44 22.67 -7.69
C PHE A 548 6.50 24.18 -7.52
N GLU A 549 6.13 24.91 -8.56
CA GLU A 549 5.96 26.35 -8.49
C GLU A 549 4.79 26.69 -7.56
N VAL A 550 5.06 27.56 -6.58
CA VAL A 550 4.10 27.97 -5.57
C VAL A 550 3.95 29.48 -5.62
N SER A 551 2.77 29.92 -6.04
CA SER A 551 2.40 31.33 -6.03
C SER A 551 1.85 31.75 -4.66
N PRO A 552 2.53 32.66 -3.93
CA PRO A 552 2.05 33.18 -2.65
C PRO A 552 0.68 33.86 -2.77
N GLU A 553 0.42 34.56 -3.88
CA GLU A 553 -0.86 35.22 -4.15
C GLU A 553 -2.04 34.24 -4.18
N ARG A 554 -1.83 33.08 -4.83
CA ARG A 554 -2.85 32.02 -4.82
C ARG A 554 -3.09 31.48 -3.41
N GLY A 555 -2.04 31.40 -2.61
CA GLY A 555 -2.10 31.09 -1.18
C GLY A 555 -2.98 32.08 -0.41
N ALA A 556 -2.73 33.37 -0.57
CA ALA A 556 -3.48 34.44 0.07
C ALA A 556 -4.96 34.42 -0.34
N ARG A 557 -5.26 34.29 -1.64
CA ARG A 557 -6.64 34.18 -2.16
C ARG A 557 -7.37 32.98 -1.55
N ARG A 558 -6.69 31.83 -1.40
CA ARG A 558 -7.25 30.63 -0.77
C ARG A 558 -7.59 30.87 0.71
N LEU A 559 -6.70 31.51 1.48
CA LEU A 559 -6.96 31.81 2.89
C LEU A 559 -8.14 32.79 3.05
N LEU A 560 -8.22 33.81 2.19
CA LEU A 560 -9.36 34.73 2.15
C LEU A 560 -10.67 33.99 1.86
N PHE A 561 -10.68 33.06 0.91
CA PHE A 561 -11.85 32.24 0.61
C PHE A 561 -12.26 31.36 1.81
N GLN A 562 -11.30 30.67 2.44
CA GLN A 562 -11.56 29.85 3.62
C GLN A 562 -12.12 30.67 4.79
N ARG A 563 -11.60 31.88 5.01
CA ARG A 563 -12.14 32.80 6.01
C ARG A 563 -13.59 33.20 5.71
N ARG A 564 -13.90 33.50 4.44
CA ARG A 564 -15.28 33.81 4.01
C ARG A 564 -16.23 32.63 4.17
N GLU A 565 -15.79 31.40 3.89
CA GLU A 565 -16.57 30.18 4.12
C GLU A 565 -16.81 29.95 5.63
N ARG A 566 -15.79 30.05 6.48
CA ARG A 566 -15.94 29.92 7.93
C ARG A 566 -16.89 30.96 8.52
N LEU A 567 -16.84 32.20 8.05
CA LEU A 567 -17.80 33.24 8.43
C LEU A 567 -19.23 32.91 7.97
N ARG A 568 -19.40 32.32 6.78
CA ARG A 568 -20.71 31.84 6.31
C ARG A 568 -21.23 30.68 7.16
N GLN A 569 -20.38 29.72 7.49
CA GLN A 569 -20.70 28.60 8.39
C GLN A 569 -21.08 29.10 9.78
N LEU A 570 -20.33 30.06 10.33
CA LEU A 570 -20.61 30.69 11.63
C LEU A 570 -21.99 31.36 11.61
N ARG A 571 -22.29 32.16 10.58
CA ARG A 571 -23.62 32.79 10.40
C ARG A 571 -24.72 31.75 10.27
N SER A 572 -24.48 30.65 9.54
CA SER A 572 -25.44 29.57 9.40
C SER A 572 -25.66 28.80 10.71
N ALA A 573 -24.61 28.54 11.49
CA ALA A 573 -24.69 27.87 12.79
C ALA A 573 -25.45 28.75 13.80
N ALA A 574 -25.16 30.06 13.84
CA ALA A 574 -25.88 31.02 14.66
C ALA A 574 -27.38 31.10 14.30
N ARG A 575 -27.71 31.09 13.00
CA ARG A 575 -29.12 31.05 12.55
C ARG A 575 -29.85 29.76 12.94
N ARG A 576 -29.13 28.65 13.13
CA ARG A 576 -29.69 27.35 13.53
C ARG A 576 -29.68 27.13 15.05
N GLY A 577 -29.21 28.10 15.84
CA GLY A 577 -29.08 27.95 17.30
C GLY A 577 -28.03 26.93 17.74
N ASP A 578 -27.07 26.59 16.87
CA ASP A 578 -26.04 25.59 17.15
C ASP A 578 -24.85 26.24 17.89
N GLU A 579 -25.02 26.45 19.19
CA GLU A 579 -24.05 27.17 20.03
C GLU A 579 -22.66 26.50 20.06
N ALA A 580 -22.61 25.17 20.05
CA ALA A 580 -21.34 24.42 20.03
C ALA A 580 -20.50 24.73 18.78
N ASN A 581 -21.14 24.74 17.60
CA ASN A 581 -20.45 25.12 16.37
C ASN A 581 -20.14 26.62 16.30
N VAL A 582 -20.97 27.49 16.89
CA VAL A 582 -20.69 28.92 16.97
C VAL A 582 -19.43 29.20 17.78
N THR A 583 -19.31 28.60 18.98
CA THR A 583 -18.13 28.75 19.84
C THR A 583 -16.88 28.23 19.13
N THR A 584 -16.94 27.01 18.60
CA THR A 584 -15.81 26.39 17.87
C THR A 584 -15.38 27.23 16.66
N LEU A 585 -16.33 27.72 15.85
CA LEU A 585 -16.00 28.52 14.66
C LEU A 585 -15.47 29.91 15.02
N ARG A 586 -15.92 30.53 16.13
CA ARG A 586 -15.35 31.79 16.63
C ARG A 586 -13.90 31.60 17.06
N GLU A 587 -13.61 30.59 17.87
CA GLU A 587 -12.25 30.26 18.31
C GLU A 587 -11.32 30.03 17.12
N ILE A 588 -11.77 29.27 16.12
CA ILE A 588 -10.99 29.02 14.89
C ILE A 588 -10.75 30.33 14.12
N ILE A 589 -11.74 31.23 14.04
CA ILE A 589 -11.58 32.50 13.32
C ILE A 589 -10.65 33.46 14.06
N GLU A 590 -10.72 33.52 15.39
CA GLU A 590 -9.86 34.36 16.23
C GLU A 590 -8.41 33.86 16.25
N ARG A 591 -8.20 32.55 16.30
CA ARG A 591 -6.85 31.95 16.26
C ARG A 591 -6.12 32.14 14.92
N ASN A 592 -6.86 32.39 13.83
CA ASN A 592 -6.32 32.61 12.49
C ASN A 592 -6.37 34.10 12.08
N ARG A 593 -6.62 34.99 13.04
CA ARG A 593 -6.60 36.44 12.89
C ARG A 593 -5.24 36.97 13.29
#